data_AF-A0A822CFR4-F1
#
_entry.id   AF-A0A822CFR4-F1
#
_cell.length_a   1.000
_cell.length_b   1.000
_cell.length_c   1.000
_cell.angle_alpha   90.00
_cell.angle_beta   90.00
_cell.angle_gamma   90.00
#
_symmetry.space_group_name_H-M   'P 1'
#
loop_
_entity.id
_entity.type
_entity.pdbx_description
1 polymer ?
#
loop_
_entity_poly.entity_id
_entity_poly.type
_entity_poly.pdbx_seq_one_letter_code
_entity_poly.pdbx_strand_id
1 'polypeptide(L)'
;MPVLRFPSPHEKIRPDDIELIWPSIQLQNSEDLEAIKGSLLGLAIGDALGANVEFRPREYLVTHPVRDMIGGGTWNLPAGKWTDDTAMALCLASSLIAQRGFNPYDQMVRYKWWYKHGYLSSTKHCFDIGDATRDALEEFHNRQNQLKRNLNCRSESEVDQLSFDIIQQAGFNIYCSRPGVAGNGALMRLAPVPLFFYRTPSLAVELCGESARLTHGDDVAVDACRYYGALIIAAIYGEQKENLLSNQFYHYYQEWFGSRKLHSEILRVANGSFKKPRGYKDGIRSKGYIVKTLEAALWAFWSSDSFAEGALNAVNLGDDTDTVAAIYGQLAGAYYGYENIPKTWRDKLYANKLIECIAAWLQILGQSDTTLPEQQRLNQRISSTDQSLQSIDMNLLQDRRFESTINEIRQQNLNEKHSRSIPRHPRSGISYWASQNFRHSQEIEN
;
A
#
# COMPACT_ATOMS: atom_id res chain seq x y z
N MET A 1 -20.47 -11.06 6.99
CA MET A 1 -19.00 -11.17 7.06
C MET A 1 -18.52 -10.65 8.41
N PRO A 2 -17.54 -11.29 9.06
CA PRO A 2 -16.98 -10.78 10.32
C PRO A 2 -16.46 -9.35 10.14
N VAL A 3 -16.58 -8.53 11.20
CA VAL A 3 -16.02 -7.18 11.22
C VAL A 3 -14.51 -7.33 11.34
N LEU A 4 -13.79 -6.98 10.27
CA LEU A 4 -12.34 -7.06 10.25
C LEU A 4 -11.80 -5.84 10.97
N ARG A 5 -11.19 -6.09 12.12
CA ARG A 5 -10.53 -5.05 12.88
C ARG A 5 -9.05 -5.12 12.59
N PHE A 6 -8.55 -4.18 11.79
CA PHE A 6 -7.13 -3.88 11.85
C PHE A 6 -6.83 -3.26 13.21
N PRO A 7 -5.86 -3.80 13.95
CA PRO A 7 -5.49 -3.22 15.23
C PRO A 7 -4.96 -1.80 15.02
N SER A 8 -5.26 -0.93 15.98
CA SER A 8 -4.67 0.41 16.05
C SER A 8 -3.20 0.32 16.47
N PRO A 9 -2.36 1.31 16.15
CA PRO A 9 -0.96 1.33 16.59
C PRO A 9 -0.80 1.26 18.12
N HIS A 10 -1.79 1.73 18.88
CA HIS A 10 -1.78 1.69 20.34
C HIS A 10 -1.87 0.27 20.92
N GLU A 11 -2.37 -0.68 20.14
CA GLU A 11 -2.46 -2.09 20.55
C GLU A 11 -1.11 -2.82 20.42
N LYS A 12 -0.12 -2.20 19.75
CA LYS A 12 1.26 -2.71 19.60
C LYS A 12 1.34 -4.14 19.06
N ILE A 13 0.36 -4.53 18.25
CA ILE A 13 0.30 -5.85 17.60
C ILE A 13 1.34 -5.87 16.49
N ARG A 14 2.22 -6.88 16.54
CA ARG A 14 3.26 -7.05 15.53
C ARG A 14 2.71 -7.78 14.31
N PRO A 15 3.30 -7.62 13.12
CA PRO A 15 2.89 -8.35 11.93
C PRO A 15 2.76 -9.87 12.12
N ASP A 16 3.67 -10.49 12.88
CA ASP A 16 3.66 -11.92 13.21
C ASP A 16 2.55 -12.34 14.20
N ASP A 17 1.96 -11.38 14.91
CA ASP A 17 0.88 -11.63 15.87
C ASP A 17 -0.52 -11.50 15.24
N ILE A 18 -0.65 -11.01 14.01
CA ILE A 18 -1.97 -10.71 13.39
C ILE A 18 -2.76 -11.99 13.05
N GLU A 19 -2.09 -13.14 12.93
CA GLU A 19 -2.74 -14.45 12.78
C GLU A 19 -3.70 -14.78 13.95
N LEU A 20 -3.54 -14.10 15.11
CA LEU A 20 -4.42 -14.25 16.27
C LEU A 20 -5.76 -13.49 16.14
N ILE A 21 -5.92 -12.59 15.17
CA ILE A 21 -7.08 -11.67 15.10
C ILE A 21 -7.92 -11.89 13.84
N TRP A 22 -7.31 -12.31 12.73
CA TRP A 22 -8.03 -12.51 11.47
C TRP A 22 -8.44 -13.97 11.28
N PRO A 23 -9.74 -14.31 11.11
CA PRO A 23 -10.12 -15.66 10.74
C PRO A 23 -9.38 -16.11 9.49
N SER A 24 -8.72 -17.27 9.58
CA SER A 24 -8.15 -17.96 8.43
C SER A 24 -9.26 -18.25 7.43
N ILE A 25 -9.24 -17.58 6.28
CA ILE A 25 -10.20 -17.87 5.21
C ILE A 25 -9.62 -19.00 4.37
N GLN A 26 -10.30 -20.14 4.37
CA GLN A 26 -10.10 -21.16 3.35
C GLN A 26 -10.71 -20.65 2.05
N LEU A 27 -9.91 -19.97 1.25
CA LEU A 27 -10.28 -19.62 -0.12
C LEU A 27 -10.05 -20.83 -1.03
N GLN A 28 -10.98 -21.04 -1.96
CA GLN A 28 -10.68 -21.89 -3.11
C GLN A 28 -9.58 -21.21 -3.92
N ASN A 29 -8.55 -21.95 -4.28
CA ASN A 29 -7.50 -21.43 -5.15
C ASN A 29 -8.12 -21.05 -6.50
N SER A 30 -7.92 -19.81 -6.89
CA SER A 30 -8.29 -19.24 -8.19
C SER A 30 -7.08 -18.56 -8.80
N GLU A 31 -7.03 -18.46 -10.13
CA GLU A 31 -5.88 -17.88 -10.85
C GLU A 31 -5.63 -16.42 -10.43
N ASP A 32 -6.69 -15.66 -10.20
CA ASP A 32 -6.58 -14.28 -9.71
C ASP A 32 -6.03 -14.20 -8.28
N LEU A 33 -6.37 -15.15 -7.39
CA LEU A 33 -5.81 -15.21 -6.04
C LEU A 33 -4.31 -15.56 -6.07
N GLU A 34 -3.90 -16.47 -6.95
CA GLU A 34 -2.48 -16.80 -7.16
C GLU A 34 -1.69 -15.57 -7.62
N ALA A 35 -2.23 -14.79 -8.57
CA ALA A 35 -1.63 -13.54 -9.02
C ALA A 35 -1.62 -12.46 -7.92
N ILE A 36 -2.72 -12.28 -7.18
CA ILE A 36 -2.83 -11.27 -6.11
C ILE A 36 -1.87 -11.58 -4.95
N LYS A 37 -1.81 -12.85 -4.50
CA LYS A 37 -0.84 -13.29 -3.51
C LYS A 37 0.58 -13.14 -4.03
N GLY A 38 0.83 -13.57 -5.26
CA GLY A 38 2.14 -13.47 -5.90
C GLY A 38 2.63 -12.04 -5.96
N SER A 39 1.78 -11.08 -6.34
CA SER A 39 2.13 -9.65 -6.43
C SER A 39 2.51 -9.04 -5.08
N LEU A 40 1.66 -9.20 -4.06
CA LEU A 40 1.91 -8.59 -2.75
C LEU A 40 3.09 -9.26 -2.02
N LEU A 41 3.23 -10.58 -2.14
CA LEU A 41 4.36 -11.31 -1.57
C LEU A 41 5.64 -11.07 -2.35
N GLY A 42 5.55 -10.97 -3.68
CA GLY A 42 6.66 -10.69 -4.56
C GLY A 42 7.28 -9.33 -4.26
N LEU A 43 6.46 -8.31 -3.98
CA LEU A 43 6.91 -7.04 -3.43
C LEU A 43 7.78 -7.25 -2.20
N ALA A 44 7.24 -7.93 -1.18
CA ALA A 44 7.92 -8.12 0.09
C ALA A 44 9.19 -8.98 0.00
N ILE A 45 9.21 -9.95 -0.91
CA ILE A 45 10.40 -10.77 -1.19
C ILE A 45 11.45 -9.95 -1.92
N GLY A 46 11.06 -9.15 -2.91
CA GLY A 46 11.97 -8.25 -3.62
C GLY A 46 12.65 -7.27 -2.68
N ASP A 47 11.85 -6.59 -1.86
CA ASP A 47 12.30 -5.72 -0.77
C ASP A 47 13.31 -6.44 0.15
N ALA A 48 12.90 -7.53 0.80
CA ALA A 48 13.77 -8.26 1.75
C ALA A 48 15.03 -8.88 1.09
N LEU A 49 14.98 -9.16 -0.22
CA LEU A 49 16.12 -9.66 -0.98
C LEU A 49 17.11 -8.55 -1.33
N GLY A 50 16.65 -7.32 -1.55
CA GLY A 50 17.49 -6.17 -1.89
C GLY A 50 18.00 -5.38 -0.69
N ALA A 51 17.31 -5.42 0.46
CA ALA A 51 17.63 -4.63 1.65
C ALA A 51 19.05 -4.92 2.21
N ASN A 52 19.60 -6.11 1.95
CA ASN A 52 20.93 -6.49 2.42
C ASN A 52 22.08 -5.80 1.66
N VAL A 53 21.82 -5.22 0.49
CA VAL A 53 22.82 -4.58 -0.36
C VAL A 53 22.40 -3.19 -0.83
N GLU A 54 21.37 -2.64 -0.20
CA GLU A 54 20.94 -1.26 -0.42
C GLU A 54 22.13 -0.29 -0.26
N PHE A 55 22.20 0.70 -1.16
CA PHE A 55 23.28 1.67 -1.29
C PHE A 55 24.66 1.10 -1.63
N ARG A 56 24.78 -0.21 -1.89
CA ARG A 56 26.03 -0.78 -2.41
C ARG A 56 26.18 -0.43 -3.89
N PRO A 57 27.36 0.08 -4.29
CA PRO A 57 27.59 0.40 -5.69
C PRO A 57 27.62 -0.88 -6.53
N ARG A 58 27.29 -0.78 -7.82
CA ARG A 58 27.26 -1.94 -8.73
C ARG A 58 28.59 -2.71 -8.73
N GLU A 59 29.73 -2.02 -8.63
CA GLU A 59 31.06 -2.62 -8.60
C GLU A 59 31.24 -3.63 -7.45
N TYR A 60 30.63 -3.34 -6.31
CA TYR A 60 30.60 -4.27 -5.17
C TYR A 60 29.83 -5.54 -5.52
N LEU A 61 28.65 -5.41 -6.13
CA LEU A 61 27.78 -6.53 -6.50
C LEU A 61 28.28 -7.38 -7.67
N VAL A 62 29.20 -6.86 -8.47
CA VAL A 62 29.90 -7.68 -9.48
C VAL A 62 30.78 -8.73 -8.79
N THR A 63 31.39 -8.40 -7.66
CA THR A 63 32.27 -9.30 -6.92
C THR A 63 31.55 -10.04 -5.78
N HIS A 64 30.46 -9.47 -5.27
CA HIS A 64 29.64 -10.02 -4.19
C HIS A 64 28.17 -10.10 -4.61
N PRO A 65 27.84 -10.91 -5.64
CA PRO A 65 26.48 -10.96 -6.16
C PRO A 65 25.52 -11.51 -5.10
N VAL A 66 24.35 -10.90 -5.01
CA VAL A 66 23.24 -11.47 -4.23
C VAL A 66 22.75 -12.71 -4.96
N ARG A 67 22.57 -13.80 -4.20
CA ARG A 67 22.09 -15.10 -4.69
C ARG A 67 20.91 -15.65 -3.89
N ASP A 68 20.72 -15.14 -2.68
CA ASP A 68 19.71 -15.61 -1.74
C ASP A 68 19.41 -14.51 -0.72
N MET A 69 18.31 -14.67 0.00
CA MET A 69 17.87 -13.83 1.09
C MET A 69 18.70 -14.15 2.34
N ILE A 70 19.72 -13.34 2.58
CA ILE A 70 20.73 -13.55 3.63
C ILE A 70 20.65 -12.54 4.80
N GLY A 71 19.89 -11.45 4.65
CA GLY A 71 19.88 -10.34 5.63
C GLY A 71 21.19 -9.55 5.63
N GLY A 72 21.39 -8.70 6.64
CA GLY A 72 22.51 -7.77 6.76
C GLY A 72 22.16 -6.38 6.24
N GLY A 73 23.04 -5.80 5.41
CA GLY A 73 22.85 -4.48 4.81
C GLY A 73 23.04 -3.31 5.76
N THR A 74 22.65 -2.12 5.28
CA THR A 74 22.75 -0.82 5.97
C THR A 74 22.16 -0.88 7.38
N TRP A 75 21.07 -1.62 7.53
CA TRP A 75 20.29 -1.71 8.76
C TRP A 75 20.55 -2.97 9.58
N ASN A 76 21.48 -3.85 9.14
CA ASN A 76 21.81 -5.12 9.77
C ASN A 76 20.55 -5.98 10.08
N LEU A 77 19.67 -6.13 9.08
CA LEU A 77 18.40 -6.84 9.21
C LEU A 77 18.61 -8.37 9.28
N PRO A 78 17.85 -9.10 10.10
CA PRO A 78 17.71 -10.55 9.92
C PRO A 78 17.19 -10.90 8.52
N ALA A 79 17.61 -12.05 7.99
CA ALA A 79 17.11 -12.56 6.72
C ALA A 79 15.57 -12.61 6.71
N GLY A 80 14.96 -12.16 5.62
CA GLY A 80 13.51 -12.14 5.44
C GLY A 80 12.79 -10.93 5.99
N LYS A 81 13.47 -10.01 6.67
CA LYS A 81 12.87 -8.71 7.02
C LYS A 81 12.95 -7.75 5.85
N TRP A 82 11.84 -7.07 5.63
CA TRP A 82 11.59 -6.05 4.61
C TRP A 82 11.61 -4.63 5.21
N THR A 83 11.70 -3.60 4.38
CA THR A 83 11.93 -2.18 4.69
C THR A 83 10.63 -1.36 4.58
N ASP A 84 10.73 -0.08 4.19
CA ASP A 84 9.57 0.80 4.07
C ASP A 84 8.67 0.48 2.87
N ASP A 85 9.20 -0.13 1.80
CA ASP A 85 8.42 -0.54 0.63
C ASP A 85 7.23 -1.41 1.05
N THR A 86 7.54 -2.50 1.77
CA THR A 86 6.53 -3.43 2.26
C THR A 86 5.71 -2.80 3.38
N ALA A 87 6.32 -2.06 4.31
CA ALA A 87 5.58 -1.44 5.42
C ALA A 87 4.48 -0.50 4.91
N MET A 88 4.81 0.34 3.92
CA MET A 88 3.87 1.25 3.31
C MET A 88 2.84 0.52 2.42
N ALA A 89 3.22 -0.56 1.73
CA ALA A 89 2.26 -1.39 1.00
C ALA A 89 1.23 -2.03 1.96
N LEU A 90 1.66 -2.56 3.10
CA LEU A 90 0.77 -3.13 4.11
C LEU A 90 -0.13 -2.07 4.75
N CYS A 91 0.40 -0.86 5.00
CA CYS A 91 -0.42 0.26 5.45
C CYS A 91 -1.51 0.61 4.42
N LEU A 92 -1.17 0.68 3.13
CA LEU A 92 -2.14 0.95 2.06
C LEU A 92 -3.19 -0.15 1.96
N ALA A 93 -2.78 -1.41 1.94
CA ALA A 93 -3.70 -2.55 1.90
C ALA A 93 -4.65 -2.55 3.11
N SER A 94 -4.13 -2.24 4.29
CA SER A 94 -4.95 -2.16 5.50
C SER A 94 -5.98 -1.02 5.46
N SER A 95 -5.66 0.09 4.77
CA SER A 95 -6.62 1.16 4.49
C SER A 95 -7.75 0.68 3.61
N LEU A 96 -7.41 0.11 2.45
CA LEU A 96 -8.37 -0.38 1.47
C LEU A 96 -9.34 -1.39 2.07
N ILE A 97 -8.83 -2.32 2.88
CA ILE A 97 -9.64 -3.35 3.53
C ILE A 97 -10.52 -2.77 4.63
N ALA A 98 -9.99 -1.92 5.51
CA ALA A 98 -10.76 -1.35 6.62
C ALA A 98 -11.86 -0.39 6.13
N GLN A 99 -11.55 0.39 5.09
CA GLN A 99 -12.46 1.37 4.50
C GLN A 99 -13.34 0.75 3.41
N ARG A 100 -13.06 -0.50 3.00
CA ARG A 100 -13.73 -1.21 1.90
C ARG A 100 -13.74 -0.41 0.59
N GLY A 101 -12.63 0.29 0.34
CA GLY A 101 -12.52 1.26 -0.73
C GLY A 101 -11.34 2.19 -0.52
N PHE A 102 -11.20 3.18 -1.41
CA PHE A 102 -10.11 4.13 -1.33
C PHE A 102 -10.52 5.35 -0.49
N ASN A 103 -9.78 5.58 0.59
CA ASN A 103 -9.92 6.75 1.45
C ASN A 103 -8.53 7.40 1.60
N PRO A 104 -8.26 8.53 0.92
CA PRO A 104 -6.92 9.13 0.93
C PRO A 104 -6.52 9.66 2.31
N TYR A 105 -7.49 10.03 3.16
CA TYR A 105 -7.21 10.44 4.53
C TYR A 105 -6.74 9.26 5.39
N ASP A 106 -7.48 8.14 5.37
CA ASP A 106 -7.12 6.94 6.14
C ASP A 106 -5.79 6.33 5.66
N GLN A 107 -5.47 6.42 4.36
CA GLN A 107 -4.16 6.05 3.84
C GLN A 107 -3.04 6.86 4.50
N MET A 108 -3.16 8.19 4.55
CA MET A 108 -2.17 9.06 5.20
C MET A 108 -2.11 8.85 6.72
N VAL A 109 -3.24 8.58 7.37
CA VAL A 109 -3.29 8.20 8.80
C VAL A 109 -2.47 6.92 9.06
N ARG A 110 -2.60 5.88 8.23
CA ARG A 110 -1.86 4.62 8.42
C ARG A 110 -0.37 4.77 8.12
N TYR A 111 0.00 5.56 7.12
CA TYR A 111 1.41 5.93 6.91
C TYR A 111 1.98 6.70 8.09
N LYS A 112 1.22 7.63 8.67
CA LYS A 112 1.59 8.33 9.90
C LYS A 112 1.73 7.36 11.08
N TRP A 113 0.85 6.37 11.22
CA TRP A 113 0.98 5.33 12.26
C TRP A 113 2.25 4.52 12.10
N TRP A 114 2.62 4.16 10.88
CA TRP A 114 3.91 3.53 10.62
C TRP A 114 5.05 4.45 11.01
N TYR A 115 5.08 5.68 10.50
CA TYR A 115 6.11 6.68 10.76
C TYR A 115 6.32 6.94 12.26
N LYS A 116 5.25 7.15 13.03
CA LYS A 116 5.32 7.53 14.45
C LYS A 116 5.43 6.36 15.41
N HIS A 117 4.91 5.18 15.04
CA HIS A 117 4.71 4.08 15.98
C HIS A 117 5.20 2.71 15.49
N GLY A 118 5.77 2.63 14.29
CA GLY A 118 6.20 1.35 13.70
C GLY A 118 5.04 0.42 13.37
N TYR A 119 3.84 0.97 13.14
CA TYR A 119 2.68 0.20 12.67
C TYR A 119 3.03 -0.59 11.41
N LEU A 120 2.78 -1.91 11.44
CA LEU A 120 3.12 -2.83 10.34
C LEU A 120 4.58 -2.68 9.87
N SER A 121 5.53 -2.53 10.80
CA SER A 121 6.97 -2.58 10.53
C SER A 121 7.56 -3.95 10.86
N SER A 122 8.55 -4.39 10.07
CA SER A 122 9.33 -5.59 10.34
C SER A 122 10.25 -5.47 11.57
N THR A 123 10.58 -4.25 12.02
CA THR A 123 11.51 -3.97 13.13
C THR A 123 10.82 -3.37 14.37
N LYS A 124 9.48 -3.26 14.37
CA LYS A 124 8.65 -2.60 15.40
C LYS A 124 8.77 -1.07 15.45
N HIS A 125 9.61 -0.46 14.63
CA HIS A 125 9.76 1.00 14.52
C HIS A 125 9.83 1.39 13.04
N CYS A 126 9.56 2.66 12.72
CA CYS A 126 9.83 3.17 11.38
C CYS A 126 11.35 3.28 11.18
N PHE A 127 11.83 2.79 10.05
CA PHE A 127 13.18 2.95 9.54
C PHE A 127 13.09 3.05 8.01
N ASP A 128 14.18 3.42 7.36
CA ASP A 128 14.29 3.57 5.90
C ASP A 128 13.40 4.61 5.20
N ILE A 129 12.57 5.34 5.95
CA ILE A 129 11.67 6.32 5.34
C ILE A 129 12.42 7.39 4.52
N GLY A 130 12.17 7.39 3.21
CA GLY A 130 12.68 8.38 2.29
C GLY A 130 12.18 9.81 2.57
N ASP A 131 13.01 10.80 2.24
CA ASP A 131 12.77 12.21 2.58
C ASP A 131 11.45 12.76 2.02
N ALA A 132 11.11 12.42 0.78
CA ALA A 132 9.85 12.83 0.15
C ALA A 132 8.61 12.34 0.93
N THR A 133 8.63 11.08 1.36
CA THR A 133 7.55 10.49 2.17
C THR A 133 7.52 11.15 3.55
N ARG A 134 8.68 11.31 4.20
CA ARG A 134 8.78 11.95 5.51
C ARG A 134 8.20 13.37 5.49
N ASP A 135 8.63 14.19 4.54
CA ASP A 135 8.16 15.57 4.37
C ASP A 135 6.63 15.63 4.20
N ALA A 136 6.05 14.75 3.37
CA ALA A 136 4.61 14.69 3.16
C ALA A 136 3.85 14.26 4.43
N LEU A 137 4.39 13.31 5.22
CA LEU A 137 3.76 12.86 6.47
C LEU A 137 3.89 13.89 7.60
N GLU A 138 4.98 14.65 7.64
CA GLU A 138 5.14 15.76 8.57
C GLU A 138 4.17 16.89 8.26
N GLU A 139 4.04 17.27 6.99
CA GLU A 139 3.06 18.25 6.55
C GLU A 139 1.62 17.78 6.85
N PHE A 140 1.30 16.52 6.55
CA PHE A 140 0.02 15.93 6.91
C PHE A 140 -0.25 16.00 8.41
N HIS A 141 0.72 15.62 9.24
CA HIS A 141 0.59 15.67 10.69
C HIS A 141 0.39 17.10 11.21
N ASN A 142 1.08 18.08 10.64
CA ASN A 142 0.93 19.49 11.00
C ASN A 142 -0.49 20.00 10.68
N ARG A 143 -0.98 19.74 9.45
CA ARG A 143 -2.35 20.07 9.04
C ARG A 143 -3.37 19.36 9.92
N GLN A 144 -3.15 18.08 10.21
CA GLN A 144 -4.05 17.28 11.03
C GLN A 144 -4.11 17.79 12.48
N ASN A 145 -2.99 18.26 13.03
CA ASN A 145 -2.96 18.91 14.34
C ASN A 145 -3.75 20.22 14.36
N GLN A 146 -3.72 20.99 13.28
CA GLN A 146 -4.59 22.17 13.14
C GLN A 146 -6.06 21.77 13.06
N LEU A 147 -6.39 20.75 12.26
CA LEU A 147 -7.76 20.21 12.15
C LEU A 147 -8.28 19.73 13.51
N LYS A 148 -7.47 18.99 14.26
CA LYS A 148 -7.78 18.53 15.63
C LYS A 148 -8.16 19.69 16.55
N ARG A 149 -7.41 20.81 16.52
CA ARG A 149 -7.72 22.02 17.30
C ARG A 149 -9.02 22.67 16.81
N ASN A 150 -9.19 22.82 15.50
CA ASN A 150 -10.36 23.44 14.92
C ASN A 150 -11.66 22.68 15.25
N LEU A 151 -11.60 21.34 15.25
CA LEU A 151 -12.74 20.47 15.55
C LEU A 151 -12.89 20.11 17.04
N ASN A 152 -12.01 20.61 17.91
CA ASN A 152 -11.98 20.27 19.34
C ASN A 152 -11.88 18.75 19.61
N CYS A 153 -11.15 18.02 18.77
CA CYS A 153 -10.90 16.60 18.98
C CYS A 153 -9.99 16.40 20.20
N ARG A 154 -10.36 15.49 21.09
CA ARG A 154 -9.73 15.30 22.42
C ARG A 154 -8.38 14.59 22.34
N SER A 155 -8.15 13.81 21.29
CA SER A 155 -6.95 12.98 21.13
C SER A 155 -6.56 12.89 19.66
N GLU A 156 -5.35 12.35 19.40
CA GLU A 156 -4.92 12.02 18.05
C GLU A 156 -5.79 10.90 17.44
N SER A 157 -6.14 9.90 18.25
CA SER A 157 -7.04 8.82 17.85
C SER A 157 -8.42 9.32 17.39
N GLU A 158 -8.94 10.41 17.97
CA GLU A 158 -10.21 10.99 17.52
C GLU A 158 -10.10 11.65 16.13
N VAL A 159 -9.01 12.38 15.85
CA VAL A 159 -8.84 13.02 14.53
C VAL A 159 -8.48 12.00 13.45
N ASP A 160 -7.80 10.91 13.81
CA ASP A 160 -7.47 9.81 12.90
C ASP A 160 -8.70 9.05 12.40
N GLN A 161 -9.79 9.03 13.17
CA GLN A 161 -11.02 8.30 12.86
C GLN A 161 -12.13 9.14 12.23
N LEU A 162 -11.85 10.40 11.86
CA LEU A 162 -12.83 11.25 11.20
C LEU A 162 -13.27 10.66 9.86
N SER A 163 -14.57 10.73 9.57
CA SER A 163 -15.10 10.32 8.28
C SER A 163 -14.59 11.22 7.16
N PHE A 164 -14.49 10.68 5.95
CA PHE A 164 -14.00 11.46 4.82
C PHE A 164 -14.90 12.67 4.49
N ASP A 165 -16.20 12.57 4.74
CA ASP A 165 -17.14 13.69 4.60
C ASP A 165 -16.77 14.86 5.52
N ILE A 166 -16.40 14.58 6.77
CA ILE A 166 -15.96 15.63 7.72
C ILE A 166 -14.65 16.26 7.22
N ILE A 167 -13.71 15.46 6.73
CA ILE A 167 -12.44 15.94 6.17
C ILE A 167 -12.70 16.90 5.00
N GLN A 168 -13.62 16.54 4.09
CA GLN A 168 -14.01 17.38 2.96
C GLN A 168 -14.70 18.68 3.41
N GLN A 169 -15.68 18.60 4.31
CA GLN A 169 -16.41 19.77 4.80
C GLN A 169 -15.48 20.74 5.55
N ALA A 170 -14.45 20.23 6.22
CA ALA A 170 -13.43 21.02 6.88
C ALA A 170 -12.43 21.67 5.92
N GLY A 171 -12.53 21.43 4.60
CA GLY A 171 -11.61 21.96 3.60
C GLY A 171 -10.17 21.45 3.77
N PHE A 172 -10.00 20.24 4.32
CA PHE A 172 -8.67 19.69 4.60
C PHE A 172 -7.96 19.29 3.29
N ASN A 173 -6.83 19.94 2.99
CA ASN A 173 -6.01 19.53 1.86
C ASN A 173 -5.18 18.29 2.20
N ILE A 174 -5.58 17.14 1.65
CA ILE A 174 -4.92 15.85 1.88
C ILE A 174 -3.61 15.67 1.09
N TYR A 175 -3.43 16.42 0.01
CA TYR A 175 -2.23 16.34 -0.83
C TYR A 175 -1.10 17.15 -0.18
N CYS A 176 -0.21 16.43 0.51
CA CYS A 176 0.83 17.03 1.35
C CYS A 176 2.22 17.01 0.70
N SER A 177 2.33 16.44 -0.50
CA SER A 177 3.57 16.47 -1.27
C SER A 177 3.86 17.87 -1.83
N ARG A 178 5.15 18.20 -1.93
CA ARG A 178 5.59 19.41 -2.65
C ARG A 178 5.53 19.18 -4.16
N PRO A 179 5.39 20.23 -4.98
CA PRO A 179 5.55 20.11 -6.44
C PRO A 179 6.94 19.56 -6.81
N GLY A 180 7.04 18.80 -7.89
CA GLY A 180 8.32 18.30 -8.40
C GLY A 180 8.87 17.04 -7.71
N VAL A 181 8.14 16.48 -6.74
CA VAL A 181 8.57 15.29 -5.99
C VAL A 181 8.32 14.02 -6.83
N ALA A 182 9.34 13.63 -7.60
CA ALA A 182 9.31 12.48 -8.52
C ALA A 182 10.16 11.27 -8.05
N GLY A 183 10.23 11.07 -6.72
CA GLY A 183 10.84 9.88 -6.11
C GLY A 183 10.06 8.58 -6.39
N ASN A 184 10.72 7.44 -6.27
CA ASN A 184 10.12 6.11 -6.47
C ASN A 184 9.24 5.63 -5.30
N GLY A 185 9.21 6.34 -4.18
CA GLY A 185 8.51 5.91 -2.96
C GLY A 185 7.00 5.67 -3.12
N ALA A 186 6.36 6.26 -4.13
CA ALA A 186 4.97 5.95 -4.47
C ALA A 186 4.81 4.62 -5.21
N LEU A 187 5.74 4.29 -6.09
CA LEU A 187 5.69 3.10 -6.95
C LEU A 187 6.04 1.83 -6.17
N MET A 188 6.95 1.94 -5.20
CA MET A 188 7.43 0.82 -4.39
C MET A 188 6.34 0.12 -3.57
N ARG A 189 5.26 0.84 -3.26
CA ARG A 189 4.16 0.39 -2.41
C ARG A 189 2.83 0.23 -3.14
N LEU A 190 2.84 0.27 -4.48
CA LEU A 190 1.64 0.47 -5.29
C LEU A 190 0.65 -0.70 -5.25
N ALA A 191 1.16 -1.95 -5.26
CA ALA A 191 0.40 -3.18 -5.48
C ALA A 191 -1.00 -3.24 -4.84
N PRO A 192 -1.23 -2.86 -3.57
CA PRO A 192 -2.56 -2.99 -2.98
C PRO A 192 -3.70 -2.32 -3.77
N VAL A 193 -3.46 -1.18 -4.44
CA VAL A 193 -4.50 -0.48 -5.21
C VAL A 193 -4.95 -1.30 -6.44
N PRO A 194 -4.08 -1.66 -7.40
CA PRO A 194 -4.49 -2.46 -8.54
C PRO A 194 -5.01 -3.83 -8.12
N LEU A 195 -4.51 -4.43 -7.03
CA LEU A 195 -5.02 -5.71 -6.51
C LEU A 195 -6.45 -5.60 -5.92
N PHE A 196 -6.81 -4.48 -5.30
CA PHE A 196 -8.15 -4.27 -4.75
C PHE A 196 -9.17 -3.89 -5.82
N PHE A 197 -8.77 -3.08 -6.81
CA PHE A 197 -9.69 -2.56 -7.83
C PHE A 197 -9.57 -3.28 -9.18
N TYR A 198 -8.90 -4.43 -9.26
CA TYR A 198 -8.62 -5.11 -10.54
C TYR A 198 -9.87 -5.41 -11.38
N ARG A 199 -11.06 -5.54 -10.78
CA ARG A 199 -12.33 -5.76 -11.52
C ARG A 199 -12.93 -4.49 -12.12
N THR A 200 -12.37 -3.31 -11.81
CA THR A 200 -12.73 -2.00 -12.38
C THR A 200 -11.48 -1.27 -12.88
N PRO A 201 -10.83 -1.74 -13.98
CA PRO A 201 -9.49 -1.30 -14.36
C PRO A 201 -9.30 0.21 -14.51
N SER A 202 -10.25 0.93 -15.11
CA SER A 202 -10.14 2.39 -15.26
C SER A 202 -10.09 3.11 -13.91
N LEU A 203 -10.90 2.66 -12.93
CA LEU A 203 -10.89 3.18 -11.57
C LEU A 203 -9.58 2.81 -10.87
N ALA A 204 -9.12 1.57 -11.02
CA ALA A 204 -7.86 1.11 -10.43
C ALA A 204 -6.67 1.95 -10.92
N VAL A 205 -6.59 2.20 -12.22
CA VAL A 205 -5.55 3.04 -12.83
C VAL A 205 -5.63 4.47 -12.30
N GLU A 206 -6.81 5.09 -12.23
CA GLU A 206 -6.99 6.41 -11.63
C GLU A 206 -6.47 6.45 -10.18
N LEU A 207 -6.91 5.49 -9.35
CA LEU A 207 -6.57 5.42 -7.93
C LEU A 207 -5.10 5.11 -7.68
N CYS A 208 -4.42 4.42 -8.60
CA CYS A 208 -2.96 4.25 -8.56
C CYS A 208 -2.25 5.61 -8.59
N GLY A 209 -2.73 6.53 -9.43
CA GLY A 209 -2.23 7.90 -9.50
C GLY A 209 -2.59 8.71 -8.25
N GLU A 210 -3.83 8.64 -7.79
CA GLU A 210 -4.29 9.38 -6.61
C GLU A 210 -3.57 8.96 -5.33
N SER A 211 -3.33 7.66 -5.15
CA SER A 211 -2.55 7.13 -4.03
C SER A 211 -1.10 7.64 -4.02
N ALA A 212 -0.50 7.80 -5.21
CA ALA A 212 0.85 8.35 -5.35
C ALA A 212 0.90 9.83 -4.96
N ARG A 213 -0.04 10.63 -5.48
CA ARG A 213 -0.12 12.09 -5.34
C ARG A 213 -0.11 12.58 -3.90
N LEU A 214 -0.60 11.76 -2.96
CA LEU A 214 -0.62 12.07 -1.52
C LEU A 214 0.76 12.39 -0.94
N THR A 215 1.81 11.75 -1.47
CA THR A 215 3.21 11.89 -0.99
C THR A 215 4.20 12.27 -2.08
N HIS A 216 3.87 12.02 -3.35
CA HIS A 216 4.71 12.29 -4.52
C HIS A 216 3.86 13.03 -5.55
N GLY A 217 3.89 14.37 -5.48
CA GLY A 217 2.96 15.25 -6.21
C GLY A 217 3.35 15.53 -7.67
N ASP A 218 4.47 15.00 -8.14
CA ASP A 218 4.90 15.16 -9.53
C ASP A 218 4.07 14.27 -10.48
N ASP A 219 3.65 14.81 -11.62
CA ASP A 219 2.83 14.08 -12.58
C ASP A 219 3.57 12.89 -13.21
N VAL A 220 4.90 12.91 -13.28
CA VAL A 220 5.71 11.76 -13.68
C VAL A 220 5.51 10.61 -12.70
N ALA A 221 5.48 10.89 -11.39
CA ALA A 221 5.29 9.85 -10.37
C ALA A 221 3.87 9.30 -10.38
N VAL A 222 2.89 10.19 -10.51
CA VAL A 222 1.48 9.81 -10.67
C VAL A 222 1.29 8.91 -11.89
N ASP A 223 1.78 9.33 -13.06
CA ASP A 223 1.60 8.57 -14.29
C ASP A 223 2.44 7.29 -14.33
N ALA A 224 3.58 7.23 -13.64
CA ALA A 224 4.32 5.99 -13.44
C ALA A 224 3.47 4.95 -12.69
N CYS A 225 2.82 5.36 -11.60
CA CYS A 225 1.92 4.49 -10.85
C CYS A 225 0.69 4.09 -11.66
N ARG A 226 0.08 5.01 -12.43
CA ARG A 226 -1.04 4.68 -13.33
C ARG A 226 -0.65 3.61 -14.36
N TYR A 227 0.48 3.80 -15.04
CA TYR A 227 0.98 2.85 -16.04
C TYR A 227 1.33 1.50 -15.41
N TYR A 228 2.03 1.50 -14.28
CA TYR A 228 2.43 0.27 -13.61
C TYR A 228 1.25 -0.51 -13.03
N GLY A 229 0.26 0.21 -12.48
CA GLY A 229 -1.00 -0.38 -12.03
C GLY A 229 -1.73 -1.10 -13.16
N ALA A 230 -1.78 -0.51 -14.37
CA ALA A 230 -2.36 -1.15 -15.54
C ALA A 230 -1.64 -2.46 -15.92
N LEU A 231 -0.29 -2.49 -15.85
CA LEU A 231 0.49 -3.70 -16.10
C LEU A 231 0.15 -4.81 -15.09
N ILE A 232 0.02 -4.47 -13.81
CA ILE A 232 -0.35 -5.44 -12.76
C ILE A 232 -1.75 -5.99 -13.01
N ILE A 233 -2.73 -5.14 -13.35
CA ILE A 233 -4.11 -5.58 -13.65
C ILE A 233 -4.14 -6.51 -14.86
N ALA A 234 -3.45 -6.15 -15.94
CA ALA A 234 -3.36 -7.00 -17.13
C ALA A 234 -2.70 -8.35 -16.81
N ALA A 235 -1.67 -8.38 -15.95
CA ALA A 235 -1.06 -9.62 -15.49
C ALA A 235 -2.05 -10.50 -14.68
N ILE A 236 -2.88 -9.91 -13.81
CA ILE A 236 -3.95 -10.63 -13.09
C ILE A 236 -4.97 -11.23 -14.06
N TYR A 237 -5.25 -10.56 -15.19
CA TYR A 237 -6.11 -11.08 -16.26
C TYR A 237 -5.44 -12.12 -17.16
N GLY A 238 -4.20 -12.53 -16.86
CA GLY A 238 -3.47 -13.56 -17.62
C GLY A 238 -2.84 -13.05 -18.92
N GLU A 239 -2.64 -11.74 -19.05
CA GLU A 239 -2.01 -11.17 -20.24
C GLU A 239 -0.58 -11.70 -20.43
N GLN A 240 -0.23 -12.02 -21.67
CA GLN A 240 1.08 -12.59 -21.98
C GLN A 240 2.19 -11.55 -21.82
N LYS A 241 3.39 -11.99 -21.45
CA LYS A 241 4.52 -11.11 -21.17
C LYS A 241 4.91 -10.24 -22.36
N GLU A 242 4.83 -10.79 -23.57
CA GLU A 242 5.10 -10.09 -24.82
C GLU A 242 4.14 -8.90 -25.01
N ASN A 243 2.88 -9.07 -24.60
CA ASN A 243 1.84 -8.05 -24.71
C ASN A 243 1.97 -7.01 -23.59
N LEU A 244 2.23 -7.45 -22.34
CA LEU A 244 2.56 -6.55 -21.21
C LEU A 244 3.72 -5.61 -21.56
N LEU A 245 4.73 -6.13 -22.25
CA LEU A 245 5.94 -5.39 -22.61
C LEU A 245 5.92 -4.83 -24.04
N SER A 246 4.77 -4.89 -24.72
CA SER A 246 4.60 -4.35 -26.06
C SER A 246 4.60 -2.81 -26.02
N ASN A 247 5.17 -2.18 -27.05
CA ASN A 247 5.03 -0.72 -27.22
C ASN A 247 3.58 -0.31 -27.56
N GLN A 248 2.70 -1.28 -27.85
CA GLN A 248 1.27 -1.05 -28.05
C GLN A 248 0.44 -1.20 -26.78
N PHE A 249 1.02 -1.65 -25.64
CA PHE A 249 0.26 -1.92 -24.41
C PHE A 249 -0.59 -0.71 -24.00
N TYR A 250 0.01 0.48 -23.93
CA TYR A 250 -0.70 1.70 -23.55
C TYR A 250 -1.85 2.06 -24.50
N HIS A 251 -1.65 1.86 -25.80
CA HIS A 251 -2.68 2.14 -26.81
C HIS A 251 -3.81 1.11 -26.78
N TYR A 252 -3.48 -0.16 -26.58
CA TYR A 252 -4.46 -1.24 -26.47
C TYR A 252 -5.38 -1.05 -25.26
N TYR A 253 -4.83 -0.65 -24.11
CA TYR A 253 -5.59 -0.40 -22.88
C TYR A 253 -5.92 1.08 -22.66
N GLN A 254 -5.97 1.90 -23.70
CA GLN A 254 -6.14 3.36 -23.57
C GLN A 254 -7.38 3.76 -22.76
N GLU A 255 -8.47 2.98 -22.85
CA GLU A 255 -9.72 3.20 -22.09
C GLU A 255 -9.51 3.15 -20.57
N TRP A 256 -8.53 2.39 -20.08
CA TRP A 256 -8.20 2.33 -18.64
C TRP A 256 -7.58 3.64 -18.14
N PHE A 257 -6.99 4.43 -19.03
CA PHE A 257 -6.34 5.69 -18.68
C PHE A 257 -7.28 6.90 -18.81
N GLY A 258 -8.51 6.71 -19.28
CA GLY A 258 -9.45 7.81 -19.51
C GLY A 258 -8.91 8.86 -20.49
N SER A 259 -9.28 10.12 -20.30
CA SER A 259 -8.88 11.22 -21.19
C SER A 259 -7.47 11.77 -20.90
N ARG A 260 -6.91 11.53 -19.70
CA ARG A 260 -5.62 12.05 -19.28
C ARG A 260 -4.49 11.16 -19.82
N LYS A 261 -3.76 11.68 -20.81
CA LYS A 261 -2.55 11.07 -21.36
C LYS A 261 -1.46 10.91 -20.30
N LEU A 262 -0.63 9.88 -20.45
CA LEU A 262 0.56 9.69 -19.62
C LEU A 262 1.60 10.77 -19.91
N HIS A 263 2.34 11.16 -18.88
CA HIS A 263 3.50 12.01 -18.97
C HIS A 263 4.52 11.46 -20.00
N SER A 264 5.16 12.37 -20.74
CA SER A 264 6.06 12.02 -21.86
C SER A 264 7.18 11.05 -21.47
N GLU A 265 7.74 11.19 -20.27
CA GLU A 265 8.77 10.28 -19.74
C GLU A 265 8.25 8.85 -19.55
N ILE A 266 7.01 8.71 -19.08
CA ILE A 266 6.38 7.41 -18.88
C ILE A 266 5.97 6.81 -20.23
N LEU A 267 5.56 7.63 -21.20
CA LEU A 267 5.38 7.18 -22.58
C LEU A 267 6.69 6.64 -23.19
N ARG A 268 7.85 7.22 -22.87
CA ARG A 268 9.15 6.66 -23.30
C ARG A 268 9.39 5.27 -22.71
N VAL A 269 9.07 5.09 -21.43
CA VAL A 269 9.15 3.77 -20.78
C VAL A 269 8.17 2.78 -21.41
N ALA A 270 6.91 3.17 -21.59
CA ALA A 270 5.88 2.35 -22.23
C ALA A 270 6.23 1.97 -23.68
N ASN A 271 6.97 2.82 -24.39
CA ASN A 271 7.51 2.55 -25.71
C ASN A 271 8.78 1.68 -25.70
N GLY A 272 9.19 1.15 -24.54
CA GLY A 272 10.22 0.14 -24.43
C GLY A 272 11.62 0.66 -24.13
N SER A 273 11.78 1.84 -23.50
CA SER A 273 13.13 2.34 -23.13
C SER A 273 13.93 1.38 -22.25
N PHE A 274 13.23 0.49 -21.52
CA PHE A 274 13.81 -0.56 -20.68
C PHE A 274 14.38 -1.76 -21.45
N LYS A 275 14.09 -1.93 -22.75
CA LYS A 275 14.53 -3.07 -23.56
C LYS A 275 16.00 -2.95 -23.95
N LYS A 276 16.86 -3.16 -22.96
CA LYS A 276 18.31 -2.93 -23.03
C LYS A 276 19.07 -4.24 -22.77
N PRO A 277 19.51 -4.97 -23.82
CA PRO A 277 20.05 -6.32 -23.68
C PRO A 277 21.23 -6.45 -22.71
N ARG A 278 22.07 -5.42 -22.58
CA ARG A 278 23.23 -5.43 -21.68
C ARG A 278 22.98 -4.74 -20.33
N GLY A 279 21.72 -4.45 -20.02
CA GLY A 279 21.26 -3.89 -18.75
C GLY A 279 22.04 -2.66 -18.32
N TYR A 280 22.77 -2.78 -17.21
CA TYR A 280 23.61 -1.70 -16.68
C TYR A 280 24.56 -1.10 -17.74
N LYS A 281 25.16 -1.92 -18.61
CA LYS A 281 26.08 -1.42 -19.66
C LYS A 281 25.39 -0.55 -20.72
N ASP A 282 24.08 -0.73 -20.91
CA ASP A 282 23.25 0.05 -21.83
C ASP A 282 22.53 1.22 -21.13
N GLY A 283 22.84 1.46 -19.85
CA GLY A 283 22.32 2.62 -19.11
C GLY A 283 21.06 2.35 -18.28
N ILE A 284 20.73 1.09 -17.97
CA ILE A 284 19.76 0.79 -16.89
C ILE A 284 20.37 1.19 -15.55
N ARG A 285 19.62 1.91 -14.72
CA ARG A 285 20.06 2.40 -13.41
C ARG A 285 18.94 2.31 -12.39
N SER A 286 19.26 1.79 -11.23
CA SER A 286 18.41 1.65 -10.04
C SER A 286 18.61 2.86 -9.12
N LYS A 287 18.02 4.01 -9.47
CA LYS A 287 18.13 5.25 -8.67
C LYS A 287 16.76 5.67 -8.18
N GLY A 288 16.72 6.42 -7.07
CA GLY A 288 15.50 6.97 -6.47
C GLY A 288 14.58 7.82 -7.37
N TYR A 289 15.00 8.18 -8.59
CA TYR A 289 14.10 8.81 -9.57
C TYR A 289 13.18 7.76 -10.21
N ILE A 290 11.86 8.00 -10.12
CA ILE A 290 10.83 7.02 -10.44
C ILE A 290 10.92 6.44 -11.86
N VAL A 291 11.26 7.26 -12.86
CA VAL A 291 11.40 6.78 -14.25
C VAL A 291 12.53 5.76 -14.38
N LYS A 292 13.64 5.98 -13.67
CA LYS A 292 14.81 5.10 -13.73
C LYS A 292 14.56 3.80 -12.98
N THR A 293 13.91 3.89 -11.82
CA THR A 293 13.45 2.73 -11.07
C THR A 293 12.47 1.87 -11.89
N LEU A 294 11.44 2.49 -12.49
CA LEU A 294 10.48 1.79 -13.34
C LEU A 294 11.15 1.13 -14.55
N GLU A 295 12.05 1.85 -15.23
CA GLU A 295 12.85 1.33 -16.34
C GLU A 295 13.69 0.11 -15.90
N ALA A 296 14.29 0.14 -14.70
CA ALA A 296 15.07 -0.97 -14.16
C ALA A 296 14.22 -2.19 -13.80
N ALA A 297 13.06 -2.00 -13.15
CA ALA A 297 12.16 -3.09 -12.80
C ALA A 297 11.57 -3.78 -14.05
N LEU A 298 11.15 -3.01 -15.05
CA LEU A 298 10.67 -3.55 -16.32
C LEU A 298 11.79 -4.21 -17.14
N TRP A 299 13.03 -3.72 -17.07
CA TRP A 299 14.17 -4.40 -17.66
C TRP A 299 14.41 -5.76 -17.00
N ALA A 300 14.38 -5.83 -15.66
CA ALA A 300 14.58 -7.07 -14.93
C ALA A 300 13.49 -8.09 -15.29
N PHE A 301 12.23 -7.65 -15.41
CA PHE A 301 11.14 -8.48 -15.89
C PHE A 301 11.31 -8.88 -17.35
N TRP A 302 11.65 -7.97 -18.26
CA TRP A 302 11.86 -8.26 -19.67
C TRP A 302 13.00 -9.25 -19.94
N SER A 303 14.06 -9.23 -19.13
CA SER A 303 15.32 -9.97 -19.36
C SER A 303 15.43 -11.31 -18.63
N SER A 304 14.39 -11.75 -17.92
CA SER A 304 14.38 -13.00 -17.16
C SER A 304 13.22 -13.91 -17.57
N ASP A 305 13.31 -15.22 -17.39
CA ASP A 305 12.20 -16.13 -17.67
C ASP A 305 11.50 -16.67 -16.41
N SER A 306 12.02 -16.33 -15.22
CA SER A 306 11.44 -16.72 -13.93
C SER A 306 11.41 -15.56 -12.93
N PHE A 307 10.56 -15.69 -11.91
CA PHE A 307 10.52 -14.75 -10.77
C PHE A 307 11.90 -14.60 -10.11
N ALA A 308 12.57 -15.73 -9.85
CA ALA A 308 13.83 -15.74 -9.13
C ALA A 308 14.95 -15.05 -9.90
N GLU A 309 15.06 -15.36 -11.20
CA GLU A 309 16.07 -14.76 -12.06
C GLU A 309 15.90 -13.25 -12.17
N GLY A 310 14.67 -12.77 -12.42
CA GLY A 310 14.43 -11.34 -12.55
C GLY A 310 14.61 -10.59 -11.23
N ALA A 311 14.22 -11.17 -10.10
CA ALA A 311 14.47 -10.59 -8.78
C ALA A 311 15.98 -10.43 -8.52
N LEU A 312 16.78 -11.45 -8.85
CA LEU A 312 18.24 -11.38 -8.74
C LEU A 312 18.84 -10.38 -9.74
N ASN A 313 18.30 -10.28 -10.96
CA ASN A 313 18.73 -9.28 -11.94
C ASN A 313 18.47 -7.86 -11.42
N ALA A 314 17.29 -7.60 -10.84
CA ALA A 314 16.91 -6.34 -10.23
C ALA A 314 17.85 -5.94 -9.10
N VAL A 315 18.01 -6.80 -8.09
CA VAL A 315 18.88 -6.53 -6.92
C VAL A 315 20.32 -6.32 -7.34
N ASN A 316 20.84 -7.13 -8.27
CA ASN A 316 22.24 -7.03 -8.67
C ASN A 316 22.53 -5.79 -9.54
N LEU A 317 21.55 -4.95 -9.91
CA LEU A 317 21.84 -3.65 -10.54
C LEU A 317 22.59 -2.67 -9.61
N GLY A 318 22.50 -2.84 -8.29
CA GLY A 318 23.13 -1.98 -7.29
C GLY A 318 22.33 -0.73 -6.97
N ASP A 319 22.94 0.22 -6.27
CA ASP A 319 22.33 1.50 -5.88
C ASP A 319 21.04 1.29 -5.02
N ASP A 320 19.87 1.57 -5.58
CA ASP A 320 18.55 1.48 -4.92
C ASP A 320 17.93 0.08 -5.15
N THR A 321 18.48 -0.92 -4.45
CA THR A 321 18.31 -2.34 -4.79
C THR A 321 17.04 -2.98 -4.28
N ASP A 322 16.63 -2.66 -3.06
CA ASP A 322 15.37 -3.10 -2.46
C ASP A 322 14.18 -2.52 -3.23
N THR A 323 14.15 -1.22 -3.51
CA THR A 323 13.01 -0.64 -4.22
C THR A 323 12.84 -1.15 -5.64
N VAL A 324 13.92 -1.29 -6.42
CA VAL A 324 13.80 -1.87 -7.78
C VAL A 324 13.33 -3.32 -7.72
N ALA A 325 13.79 -4.11 -6.76
CA ALA A 325 13.39 -5.49 -6.59
C ALA A 325 11.95 -5.63 -6.06
N ALA A 326 11.52 -4.75 -5.15
CA ALA A 326 10.15 -4.67 -4.66
C ALA A 326 9.19 -4.34 -5.80
N ILE A 327 9.52 -3.33 -6.61
CA ILE A 327 8.73 -2.96 -7.79
C ILE A 327 8.66 -4.12 -8.76
N TYR A 328 9.80 -4.70 -9.17
CA TYR A 328 9.83 -5.91 -9.99
C TYR A 328 8.91 -7.01 -9.43
N GLY A 329 9.01 -7.26 -8.13
CA GLY A 329 8.27 -8.29 -7.42
C GLY A 329 6.75 -8.13 -7.51
N GLN A 330 6.25 -6.89 -7.56
CA GLN A 330 4.82 -6.62 -7.73
C GLN A 330 4.28 -7.17 -9.06
N LEU A 331 4.92 -6.86 -10.18
CA LEU A 331 4.47 -7.28 -11.51
C LEU A 331 4.85 -8.73 -11.79
N ALA A 332 6.08 -9.12 -11.49
CA ALA A 332 6.55 -10.48 -11.70
C ALA A 332 5.75 -11.48 -10.83
N GLY A 333 5.42 -11.09 -9.59
CA GLY A 333 4.56 -11.89 -8.73
C GLY A 333 3.14 -12.03 -9.25
N ALA A 334 2.55 -10.96 -9.82
CA ALA A 334 1.25 -11.04 -10.48
C ALA A 334 1.26 -11.96 -11.70
N TYR A 335 2.34 -11.90 -12.50
CA TYR A 335 2.47 -12.66 -13.75
C TYR A 335 2.82 -14.13 -13.53
N TYR A 336 3.85 -14.42 -12.73
CA TYR A 336 4.29 -15.79 -12.46
C TYR A 336 3.42 -16.50 -11.42
N GLY A 337 2.72 -15.76 -10.56
CA GLY A 337 1.90 -16.31 -9.49
C GLY A 337 2.69 -16.74 -8.25
N TYR A 338 1.98 -16.88 -7.13
CA TYR A 338 2.54 -17.19 -5.81
C TYR A 338 3.37 -18.49 -5.78
N GLU A 339 2.88 -19.58 -6.38
CA GLU A 339 3.60 -20.87 -6.31
C GLU A 339 4.93 -20.89 -7.07
N ASN A 340 5.12 -20.00 -8.05
CA ASN A 340 6.37 -19.89 -8.81
C ASN A 340 7.44 -19.02 -8.12
N ILE A 341 7.11 -18.42 -6.97
CA ILE A 341 8.10 -17.76 -6.12
C ILE A 341 8.86 -18.83 -5.33
N PRO A 342 10.21 -18.79 -5.31
CA PRO A 342 11.02 -19.80 -4.61
C PRO A 342 10.54 -20.05 -3.18
N LYS A 343 10.18 -21.31 -2.89
CA LYS A 343 9.67 -21.70 -1.58
C LYS A 343 10.63 -21.33 -0.45
N THR A 344 11.94 -21.45 -0.70
CA THR A 344 12.99 -21.06 0.26
C THR A 344 12.95 -19.58 0.63
N TRP A 345 12.53 -18.70 -0.27
CA TRP A 345 12.34 -17.27 0.01
C TRP A 345 11.02 -17.01 0.74
N ARG A 346 9.94 -17.68 0.31
CA ARG A 346 8.64 -17.61 1.00
C ARG A 346 8.73 -18.04 2.47
N ASP A 347 9.44 -19.15 2.73
CA ASP A 347 9.61 -19.71 4.07
C ASP A 347 10.45 -18.81 5.00
N LYS A 348 11.39 -18.03 4.44
CA LYS A 348 12.24 -17.08 5.20
C LYS A 348 11.56 -15.75 5.49
N LEU A 349 10.58 -15.35 4.66
CA LEU A 349 9.99 -14.02 4.72
C LEU A 349 9.27 -13.77 6.06
N TYR A 350 9.62 -12.67 6.71
CA TYR A 350 8.98 -12.23 7.94
C TYR A 350 7.52 -11.85 7.68
N ALA A 351 6.63 -12.33 8.55
CA ALA A 351 5.18 -12.10 8.48
C ALA A 351 4.52 -12.59 7.18
N ASN A 352 5.07 -13.63 6.53
CA ASN A 352 4.51 -14.22 5.31
C ASN A 352 2.99 -14.48 5.42
N LYS A 353 2.54 -15.12 6.49
CA LYS A 353 1.12 -15.43 6.71
C LYS A 353 0.21 -14.20 6.75
N LEU A 354 0.68 -13.09 7.33
CA LEU A 354 -0.05 -11.83 7.31
C LEU A 354 -0.22 -11.33 5.88
N ILE A 355 0.85 -11.35 5.10
CA ILE A 355 0.86 -10.87 3.71
C ILE A 355 -0.11 -11.73 2.87
N GLU A 356 -0.07 -13.05 3.03
CA GLU A 356 -1.02 -13.96 2.39
C GLU A 356 -2.48 -13.68 2.79
N CYS A 357 -2.74 -13.43 4.08
CA CYS A 357 -4.07 -13.04 4.57
C CYS A 357 -4.52 -11.71 3.97
N ILE A 358 -3.66 -10.69 3.93
CA ILE A 358 -4.00 -9.39 3.35
C ILE A 358 -4.32 -9.55 1.86
N ALA A 359 -3.52 -10.30 1.11
CA ALA A 359 -3.77 -10.59 -0.31
C ALA A 359 -5.14 -11.25 -0.51
N ALA A 360 -5.49 -12.25 0.30
CA ALA A 360 -6.80 -12.87 0.29
C ALA A 360 -7.93 -11.85 0.53
N TRP A 361 -7.76 -10.93 1.48
CA TRP A 361 -8.76 -9.90 1.76
C TRP A 361 -8.88 -8.83 0.68
N LEU A 362 -7.77 -8.47 0.02
CA LEU A 362 -7.81 -7.61 -1.16
C LEU A 362 -8.64 -8.25 -2.26
N GLN A 363 -8.50 -9.57 -2.50
CA GLN A 363 -9.30 -10.29 -3.51
C GLN A 363 -10.79 -10.36 -3.13
N ILE A 364 -11.11 -10.70 -1.88
CA ILE A 364 -12.50 -10.87 -1.40
C ILE A 364 -13.26 -9.56 -1.41
N LEU A 365 -12.65 -8.48 -0.90
CA LEU A 365 -13.30 -7.17 -0.77
C LEU A 365 -13.12 -6.30 -2.01
N GLY A 366 -12.19 -6.68 -2.90
CA GLY A 366 -11.96 -5.99 -4.14
C GLY A 366 -13.26 -5.86 -4.92
N GLN A 367 -13.66 -4.63 -5.23
CA GLN A 367 -15.03 -4.33 -5.63
C GLN A 367 -15.41 -5.04 -6.93
N SER A 368 -16.66 -5.48 -7.03
CA SER A 368 -17.34 -5.74 -8.31
C SER A 368 -18.29 -4.57 -8.60
N ASP A 369 -18.64 -4.36 -9.87
CA ASP A 369 -19.48 -3.25 -10.38
C ASP A 369 -20.78 -2.97 -9.60
N THR A 370 -21.25 -3.91 -8.77
CA THR A 370 -22.47 -3.79 -7.97
C THR A 370 -22.42 -2.79 -6.81
N THR A 371 -21.28 -2.14 -6.53
CA THR A 371 -21.10 -1.16 -5.42
C THR A 371 -20.74 0.28 -5.86
N LEU A 372 -20.80 0.55 -7.17
CA LEU A 372 -20.44 1.82 -7.83
C LEU A 372 -21.14 3.14 -7.38
N PRO A 373 -22.31 3.21 -6.71
CA PRO A 373 -23.02 4.50 -6.58
C PRO A 373 -22.37 5.59 -5.71
N GLU A 374 -21.57 5.24 -4.69
CA GLU A 374 -20.98 6.24 -3.77
C GLU A 374 -19.58 6.72 -4.21
N GLN A 375 -18.74 5.86 -4.78
CA GLN A 375 -17.38 6.24 -5.19
C GLN A 375 -17.35 7.03 -6.50
N GLN A 376 -18.25 6.79 -7.45
CA GLN A 376 -18.36 7.64 -8.65
C GLN A 376 -18.66 9.10 -8.28
N ARG A 377 -19.39 9.34 -7.19
CA ARG A 377 -19.64 10.70 -6.66
C ARG A 377 -18.39 11.31 -6.02
N LEU A 378 -17.51 10.49 -5.45
CA LEU A 378 -16.24 10.93 -4.86
C LEU A 378 -15.25 11.36 -5.96
N ASN A 379 -15.12 10.57 -7.03
CA ASN A 379 -14.18 10.85 -8.12
C ASN A 379 -14.61 12.05 -8.97
N GLN A 380 -15.92 12.25 -9.20
CA GLN A 380 -16.43 13.47 -9.85
C GLN A 380 -16.17 14.74 -9.02
N ARG A 381 -16.02 14.62 -7.69
CA ARG A 381 -15.73 15.75 -6.79
C ARG A 381 -14.25 16.03 -6.64
N ILE A 382 -13.41 14.99 -6.57
CA ILE A 382 -11.93 15.12 -6.49
C ILE A 382 -11.37 15.72 -7.80
N SER A 383 -11.83 15.25 -8.96
CA SER A 383 -11.42 15.81 -10.27
C SER A 383 -11.82 17.28 -10.47
N SER A 384 -12.92 17.73 -9.86
CA SER A 384 -13.37 19.14 -9.93
C SER A 384 -12.55 20.10 -9.07
N THR A 385 -11.80 19.60 -8.08
CA THR A 385 -10.94 20.43 -7.21
C THR A 385 -9.59 20.75 -7.86
N ASP A 386 -9.14 19.92 -8.82
CA ASP A 386 -7.87 20.12 -9.53
C ASP A 386 -7.91 21.31 -10.52
N GLN A 387 -9.10 21.64 -11.05
CA GLN A 387 -9.26 22.78 -11.96
C GLN A 387 -9.34 24.15 -11.25
N SER A 388 -9.62 24.19 -9.94
CA SER A 388 -9.74 25.45 -9.19
C SER A 388 -8.46 25.86 -8.44
N LEU A 389 -7.47 24.96 -8.34
CA LEU A 389 -6.24 25.20 -7.58
C LEU A 389 -5.20 26.06 -8.33
N GLN A 390 -5.44 26.44 -9.60
CA GLN A 390 -4.56 27.34 -10.34
C GLN A 390 -4.84 28.84 -10.13
N SER A 391 -5.84 29.24 -9.33
CA SER A 391 -6.15 30.67 -9.16
C SER A 391 -6.65 31.12 -7.78
N ILE A 392 -6.40 30.38 -6.70
CA ILE A 392 -6.83 30.84 -5.37
C ILE A 392 -5.75 31.73 -4.75
N ASP A 393 -5.98 33.03 -4.87
CA ASP A 393 -5.32 34.06 -4.08
C ASP A 393 -5.55 33.78 -2.57
N MET A 394 -4.48 33.44 -1.86
CA MET A 394 -4.49 32.89 -0.50
C MET A 394 -4.94 33.87 0.61
N ASN A 395 -5.45 35.05 0.25
CA ASN A 395 -5.72 36.13 1.22
C ASN A 395 -7.17 36.62 1.31
N LEU A 396 -8.19 35.98 0.69
CA LEU A 396 -9.53 36.60 0.60
C LEU A 396 -10.76 35.76 1.02
N LEU A 397 -10.61 34.63 1.71
CA LEU A 397 -11.76 33.86 2.22
C LEU A 397 -11.57 33.37 3.67
N GLN A 398 -11.27 34.27 4.60
CA GLN A 398 -11.36 34.01 6.04
C GLN A 398 -12.50 34.82 6.66
N ASP A 399 -13.55 34.11 7.11
CA ASP A 399 -13.85 33.97 8.54
C ASP A 399 -15.23 33.33 8.73
N ARG A 400 -16.30 33.92 8.18
CA ARG A 400 -17.67 33.57 8.62
C ARG A 400 -18.23 32.25 8.08
N ARG A 401 -17.93 31.86 6.84
CA ARG A 401 -18.44 30.59 6.27
C ARG A 401 -17.69 29.38 6.84
N PHE A 402 -16.38 29.52 7.01
CA PHE A 402 -15.55 28.48 7.61
C PHE A 402 -15.94 28.22 9.07
N GLU A 403 -16.14 29.27 9.87
CA GLU A 403 -16.61 29.12 11.25
C GLU A 403 -18.01 28.48 11.36
N SER A 404 -18.95 28.86 10.48
CA SER A 404 -20.29 28.25 10.45
C SER A 404 -20.22 26.75 10.15
N THR A 405 -19.46 26.36 9.13
CA THR A 405 -19.28 24.95 8.75
C THR A 405 -18.56 24.17 9.84
N ILE A 406 -17.51 24.73 10.47
CA ILE A 406 -16.82 24.09 11.60
C ILE A 406 -17.76 23.92 12.80
N ASN A 407 -18.64 24.89 13.08
CA ASN A 407 -19.62 24.77 14.15
C ASN A 407 -20.70 23.71 13.85
N GLU A 408 -21.13 23.58 12.60
CA GLU A 408 -22.03 22.50 12.16
C GLU A 408 -21.38 21.12 12.28
N ILE A 409 -20.14 20.97 11.83
CA ILE A 409 -19.36 19.72 11.97
C ILE A 409 -19.16 19.38 13.45
N ARG A 410 -18.86 20.37 14.32
CA ARG A 410 -18.75 20.16 15.77
C ARG A 410 -20.06 19.59 16.35
N GLN A 411 -21.20 20.09 15.92
CA GLN A 411 -22.51 19.58 16.36
C GLN A 411 -22.80 18.18 15.82
N GLN A 412 -22.46 17.88 14.57
CA GLN A 412 -22.61 16.54 13.99
C GLN A 412 -21.72 15.51 14.70
N ASN A 413 -20.46 15.84 14.98
CA ASN A 413 -19.54 14.99 15.74
C ASN A 413 -20.04 14.73 17.18
N LEU A 414 -20.71 15.70 17.81
CA LEU A 414 -21.33 15.51 19.12
C LEU A 414 -22.53 14.54 19.06
N ASN A 415 -23.33 14.63 17.99
CA ASN A 415 -24.50 13.79 17.77
C ASN A 415 -24.12 12.33 17.41
N GLU A 416 -23.10 12.10 16.60
CA GLU A 416 -22.57 10.75 16.32
C GLU A 416 -21.97 10.08 17.56
N LYS A 417 -21.39 10.87 18.48
CA LYS A 417 -20.93 10.36 19.78
C LYS A 417 -22.09 9.97 20.70
N HIS A 418 -23.27 10.59 20.57
CA HIS A 418 -24.46 10.25 21.34
C HIS A 418 -25.17 9.00 20.81
N SER A 419 -25.11 8.73 19.51
CA SER A 419 -25.72 7.51 18.92
C SER A 419 -24.89 6.24 19.12
N ARG A 420 -23.61 6.35 19.50
CA ARG A 420 -22.73 5.21 19.86
C ARG A 420 -22.72 4.87 21.36
N SER A 421 -23.65 5.39 22.17
CA SER A 421 -23.81 4.93 23.55
C SER A 421 -24.46 3.54 23.59
N ILE A 422 -23.68 2.56 24.05
CA ILE A 422 -24.05 1.16 24.34
C ILE A 422 -25.47 1.06 24.95
N PRO A 423 -26.36 0.17 24.48
CA PRO A 423 -27.58 -0.13 25.22
C PRO A 423 -27.21 -0.77 26.56
N ARG A 424 -27.55 -0.11 27.67
CA ARG A 424 -27.53 -0.74 28.99
C ARG A 424 -28.56 -1.87 28.98
N HIS A 425 -28.09 -3.13 28.99
CA HIS A 425 -28.97 -4.27 29.23
C HIS A 425 -29.50 -4.24 30.68
N PRO A 426 -30.78 -4.62 30.90
CA PRO A 426 -31.37 -4.61 32.23
C PRO A 426 -30.88 -5.79 33.07
N ARG A 427 -30.66 -5.53 34.36
CA ARG A 427 -30.43 -6.54 35.39
C ARG A 427 -31.72 -7.36 35.59
N SER A 428 -31.62 -8.67 35.47
CA SER A 428 -32.52 -9.63 36.14
C SER A 428 -31.75 -10.92 36.39
N GLY A 429 -31.62 -11.29 37.66
CA GLY A 429 -30.98 -12.54 38.08
C GLY A 429 -31.91 -13.74 38.01
N ILE A 430 -31.35 -14.94 38.16
CA ILE A 430 -31.72 -15.96 39.16
C ILE A 430 -30.66 -17.07 39.12
N SER A 431 -30.45 -17.61 40.30
CA SER A 431 -29.38 -18.45 40.82
C SER A 431 -29.65 -19.97 40.74
N TYR A 432 -28.60 -20.73 41.11
CA TYR A 432 -28.56 -22.13 41.58
C TYR A 432 -28.68 -23.23 40.53
N TRP A 433 -27.65 -24.08 40.44
CA TRP A 433 -27.68 -25.47 40.94
C TRP A 433 -26.26 -26.06 40.97
N ALA A 434 -25.81 -26.40 42.17
CA ALA A 434 -24.65 -27.25 42.43
C ALA A 434 -25.08 -28.41 43.33
N SER A 435 -24.35 -29.52 43.23
CA SER A 435 -24.38 -30.77 44.03
C SER A 435 -25.26 -31.91 43.49
N GLN A 436 -24.60 -32.98 43.00
CA GLN A 436 -24.40 -34.27 43.70
C GLN A 436 -23.83 -35.30 42.69
N ASN A 437 -22.57 -35.69 42.88
CA ASN A 437 -22.11 -37.01 43.39
C ASN A 437 -22.00 -38.11 42.33
N PHE A 438 -20.79 -38.65 42.13
CA PHE A 438 -20.46 -40.03 42.54
C PHE A 438 -18.94 -40.23 42.67
N ARG A 439 -18.54 -40.73 43.85
CA ARG A 439 -17.19 -41.21 44.24
C ARG A 439 -17.06 -42.70 43.94
N HIS A 440 -15.87 -43.14 43.52
CA HIS A 440 -15.13 -44.36 43.94
C HIS A 440 -13.87 -44.45 43.06
N SER A 441 -12.65 -44.85 43.47
CA SER A 441 -12.02 -45.17 44.75
C SER A 441 -10.50 -45.36 44.49
N GLN A 442 -9.72 -45.10 45.54
CA GLN A 442 -8.52 -45.85 45.97
C GLN A 442 -7.15 -45.69 45.27
N GLU A 443 -6.25 -45.03 46.03
CA GLU A 443 -5.05 -45.60 46.70
C GLU A 443 -3.69 -45.79 45.99
N ILE A 444 -2.65 -45.30 46.71
CA ILE A 444 -1.25 -45.77 46.81
C ILE A 444 -0.36 -45.33 45.61
N GLU A 445 0.80 -44.66 45.76
CA GLU A 445 1.94 -44.92 46.66
C GLU A 445 2.85 -43.66 46.78
N ASN A 446 3.47 -43.54 47.96
CA ASN A 446 4.51 -42.65 48.51
C ASN A 446 5.24 -41.60 47.66
#